data_AF-A0AAW7YXV0-F1
#
_entry.id   AF-A0AAW7YXV0-F1
#
_cell.length_a   1.000
_cell.length_b   1.000
_cell.length_c   1.000
_cell.angle_alpha   90.00
_cell.angle_beta   90.00
_cell.angle_gamma   90.00
#
_symmetry.space_group_name_H-M   'P 1'
#
loop_
_entity.id
_entity.type
_entity.pdbx_description
1 polymer ?
#
loop_
_entity_poly.entity_id
_entity_poly.type
_entity_poly.pdbx_seq_one_letter_code
_entity_poly.pdbx_strand_id
1 'polypeptide(L)' 'MPIDRRETLLDRARDMNALIVEDDYDYEMSFQNSAHPALKSLDRDGRVIYVGSFSKSLFPGLRLGYLVGSE' A
#
# COMPACT_ATOMS: atom_id res chain seq x y z
N MET A 1 -3.55 4.08 9.24
CA MET A 1 -4.69 3.19 9.57
C MET A 1 -4.29 2.28 10.72
N PRO A 2 -5.06 2.21 11.83
CA PRO A 2 -4.75 1.32 12.96
C PRO A 2 -4.74 -0.15 12.55
N ILE A 3 -3.89 -0.97 13.18
CA ILE A 3 -3.64 -2.37 12.79
C ILE A 3 -4.93 -3.20 12.72
N ASP A 4 -5.79 -3.14 13.72
CA ASP A 4 -7.05 -3.91 13.78
C ASP A 4 -7.96 -3.66 12.56
N ARG A 5 -7.97 -2.41 12.06
CA ARG A 5 -8.75 -2.04 10.88
C ARG A 5 -8.14 -2.58 9.59
N ARG A 6 -6.81 -2.72 9.54
CA ARG A 6 -6.09 -3.32 8.40
C ARG A 6 -6.38 -4.81 8.31
N GLU A 7 -6.33 -5.50 9.45
CA GLU A 7 -6.66 -6.93 9.54
C GLU A 7 -8.11 -7.18 9.15
N THR A 8 -9.04 -6.41 9.71
CA THR A 8 -10.46 -6.49 9.34
C THR A 8 -10.71 -6.26 7.84
N LEU A 9 -9.97 -5.32 7.23
CA LEU A 9 -10.06 -5.05 5.80
C LEU A 9 -9.56 -6.24 4.96
N LEU A 10 -8.42 -6.84 5.34
CA LEU A 10 -7.85 -8.01 4.67
C LEU A 10 -8.79 -9.21 4.76
N ASP A 11 -9.37 -9.46 5.94
CA ASP A 11 -10.31 -10.56 6.15
C ASP A 11 -11.58 -10.37 5.32
N ARG A 12 -12.15 -9.16 5.26
CA ARG A 12 -13.30 -8.89 4.39
C ARG A 12 -12.97 -9.08 2.91
N ALA A 13 -11.79 -8.63 2.48
CA ALA A 13 -11.37 -8.83 1.10
C ALA A 13 -11.16 -10.31 0.78
N ARG A 14 -10.73 -11.12 1.74
CA ARG A 14 -10.70 -12.59 1.64
C ARG A 14 -12.09 -13.16 1.43
N ASP A 15 -13.03 -12.84 2.32
CA ASP A 15 -14.39 -13.37 2.28
C ASP A 15 -15.13 -13.01 0.98
N MET A 16 -14.84 -11.84 0.43
CA MET A 16 -15.43 -11.34 -0.82
C MET A 16 -14.68 -11.77 -2.08
N ASN A 17 -13.53 -12.46 -1.96
CA ASN A 17 -12.59 -12.67 -3.05
C ASN A 17 -12.24 -11.39 -3.82
N ALA A 18 -12.02 -10.30 -3.08
CA ALA A 18 -11.73 -8.98 -3.62
C ALA A 18 -10.22 -8.69 -3.59
N LEU A 19 -9.79 -7.84 -4.53
CA LEU A 19 -8.48 -7.20 -4.53
C LEU A 19 -8.54 -5.88 -3.76
N ILE A 20 -7.42 -5.52 -3.14
CA ILE A 20 -7.23 -4.22 -2.51
C ILE A 20 -6.15 -3.48 -3.27
N VAL A 21 -6.43 -2.24 -3.69
CA VAL A 21 -5.41 -1.34 -4.22
C VAL A 21 -4.95 -0.43 -3.09
N GLU A 22 -3.70 -0.61 -2.66
CA GLU A 22 -3.04 0.27 -1.70
C GLU A 22 -2.27 1.34 -2.45
N ASP A 23 -2.81 2.57 -2.48
CA ASP A 23 -2.14 3.74 -3.04
C ASP A 23 -1.43 4.50 -1.90
N ASP A 24 -0.13 4.26 -1.74
CA ASP A 24 0.68 4.93 -0.71
C ASP A 24 1.60 5.96 -1.35
N TYR A 25 1.12 7.20 -1.40
CA TYR A 25 1.87 8.32 -1.95
C TYR A 25 2.81 9.00 -0.93
N ASP A 26 2.69 8.69 0.38
CA ASP A 26 3.28 9.48 1.48
C ASP A 26 4.36 8.73 2.28
N TYR A 27 4.62 7.46 1.98
CA TYR A 27 5.65 6.67 2.67
C TYR A 27 7.02 7.39 2.75
N GLU A 28 7.43 8.07 1.67
CA GLU A 28 8.72 8.77 1.62
C GLU A 28 8.75 10.16 2.28
N MET A 29 7.60 10.70 2.71
CA MET A 29 7.52 12.00 3.40
C MET A 29 7.37 11.90 4.92
N SER A 30 7.45 10.69 5.47
CA SER A 30 7.31 10.44 6.91
C SER A 30 8.60 10.79 7.69
N PHE A 31 8.97 12.07 7.74
CA PHE A 31 10.17 12.54 8.45
C PHE A 31 10.05 12.56 9.98
N GLN A 32 8.83 12.46 10.54
CA GLN A 32 8.58 12.67 11.98
C GLN A 32 7.94 11.48 12.72
N ASN A 33 7.39 10.49 12.00
CA ASN A 33 6.80 9.29 12.59
C ASN A 33 7.33 8.07 11.85
N SER A 34 7.60 6.97 12.57
CA SER A 34 7.90 5.68 11.94
C SER A 34 6.76 5.33 10.99
N ALA A 35 7.06 5.32 9.69
CA ALA A 35 6.08 4.96 8.68
C ALA A 35 5.49 3.59 9.04
N HIS A 36 4.15 3.51 9.11
CA HIS A 36 3.51 2.22 9.28
C HIS A 36 3.91 1.32 8.10
N PRO A 37 4.20 0.03 8.33
CA PRO A 37 4.52 -0.88 7.22
C PRO A 37 3.35 -0.94 6.24
N ALA A 38 3.59 -1.16 4.94
CA ALA A 38 2.53 -1.24 3.93
C ALA A 38 1.49 -2.35 4.23
N LEU A 39 0.24 -2.18 3.79
CA LEU A 39 -0.82 -3.19 3.93
C LEU A 39 -0.42 -4.46 3.18
N LYS A 40 0.29 -4.30 2.05
CA LYS A 40 0.91 -5.40 1.32
C LYS A 40 1.82 -6.26 2.19
N SER A 41 2.49 -5.70 3.22
CA SER A 41 3.36 -6.50 4.10
C SER A 41 2.58 -7.41 5.05
N LEU A 42 1.27 -7.17 5.22
CA LEU A 42 0.36 -7.98 6.04
C LEU A 42 -0.46 -8.97 5.19
N ASP A 43 -0.41 -8.82 3.87
CA ASP A 43 -1.18 -9.62 2.92
C ASP A 43 -0.62 -11.04 2.79
N ARG A 44 -1.37 -12.01 3.32
CA ARG A 44 -1.04 -13.44 3.27
C ARG A 44 -1.68 -14.17 2.09
N ASP A 45 -2.72 -13.60 1.50
CA ASP A 45 -3.50 -14.25 0.44
C ASP A 45 -3.11 -13.74 -0.96
N GLY A 46 -2.18 -12.78 -1.01
CA GLY A 46 -1.70 -12.20 -2.25
C GLY A 46 -2.67 -11.23 -2.92
N ARG A 47 -3.62 -10.65 -2.19
CA ARG A 47 -4.72 -9.85 -2.74
C ARG A 47 -4.52 -8.34 -2.72
N VAL A 48 -3.42 -7.87 -2.15
CA VAL A 48 -3.09 -6.44 -2.13
C VAL A 48 -2.18 -6.12 -3.33
N ILE A 49 -2.55 -5.09 -4.09
CA ILE A 49 -1.71 -4.46 -5.11
C ILE A 49 -1.25 -3.13 -4.52
N TYR A 50 0.05 -3.02 -4.27
CA TYR A 50 0.67 -1.79 -3.80
C TYR A 50 1.02 -0.88 -4.97
N VAL A 51 0.70 0.40 -4.87
CA VAL A 51 0.94 1.45 -5.86
C VAL A 51 1.84 2.51 -5.24
N GLY A 52 2.96 2.81 -5.89
CA GLY A 52 3.89 3.86 -5.48
C GLY A 52 4.24 4.81 -6.62
N SER A 53 4.74 6.00 -6.27
CA SER A 53 5.20 7.00 -7.24
C SER A 53 6.44 7.75 -6.78
N PHE A 54 7.33 8.04 -7.73
CA PHE A 54 8.49 8.91 -7.52
C PHE A 54 8.18 10.39 -7.75
N SER A 55 6.95 10.73 -8.12
CA SER A 55 6.58 12.11 -8.52
C SER A 55 6.73 13.13 -7.38
N LYS A 56 6.64 12.71 -6.12
CA LYS A 56 6.78 13.57 -4.93
C LYS A 56 8.17 13.54 -4.31
N SER A 57 8.90 12.44 -4.49
CA SER A 57 10.23 12.25 -3.92
C SER A 57 11.35 12.81 -4.79
N LEU A 58 11.18 12.79 -6.11
CA LEU A 58 12.17 13.30 -7.07
C LEU A 58 11.71 14.63 -7.65
N PHE A 59 10.73 14.62 -8.56
CA PHE A 59 10.08 15.82 -9.08
C PHE A 59 8.80 15.46 -9.87
N PRO A 60 7.77 16.32 -9.89
CA PRO A 60 6.48 16.00 -10.51
C PRO A 60 6.55 15.67 -12.02
N GLY A 61 7.52 16.24 -12.72
CA GLY A 61 7.72 16.04 -14.16
C GLY A 61 8.22 14.65 -14.56
N LEU A 62 8.71 13.85 -13.59
CA LEU A 62 9.22 12.51 -13.88
C LEU A 62 8.11 11.53 -14.30
N ARG A 63 6.92 11.68 -13.71
CA ARG A 63 5.72 10.84 -13.98
C ARG A 63 6.00 9.33 -13.93
N LEU A 64 6.90 8.89 -13.05
CA LEU A 64 7.25 7.49 -12.86
C LEU A 64 6.52 6.92 -11.64
N GLY A 65 5.90 5.76 -11.83
CA GLY A 65 5.25 4.98 -10.77
C GLY A 65 5.53 3.50 -10.95
N TYR A 66 5.18 2.71 -9.93
CA TYR A 66 5.38 1.28 -9.90
C TYR A 66 4.22 0.58 -9.19
N LEU A 67 4.06 -0.71 -9.49
CA LEU A 67 3.07 -1.60 -8.89
C LEU A 67 3.78 -2.82 -8.34
N VAL A 68 3.34 -3.29 -7.17
CA VAL A 68 3.78 -4.55 -6.58
C VAL A 68 2.55 -5.39 -6.27
N GLY A 69 2.43 -6.53 -6.94
CA GLY A 69 1.38 -7.52 -6.75
C GLY A 69 1.98 -8.91 -6.55
N SER A 70 1.12 -9.87 -6.27
CA SER A 70 1.50 -11.29 -6.22
C SER A 70 1.47 -11.88 -7.64
N GLU A 71 2.28 -12.92 -7.88
CA GLU A 71 2.34 -13.63 -9.17
C GLU A 71 1.04 -14.35 -9.53
#